data_AF-A0A7R8ARF2-F1
#
_entry.id   AF-A0A7R8ARF2-F1
#
_cell.length_a   1.000
_cell.length_b   1.000
_cell.length_c   1.000
_cell.angle_alpha   90.00
_cell.angle_beta   90.00
_cell.angle_gamma   90.00
#
_symmetry.space_group_name_H-M   'P 1'
#
loop_
_entity.id
_entity.type
_entity.pdbx_description
1 polymer ?
#
loop_
_entity_poly.entity_id
_entity_poly.type
_entity_poly.pdbx_seq_one_letter_code
_entity_poly.pdbx_strand_id
1 'polypeptide(L)'
;MKLLQLFSCAWLALLVSAAIYTGPQTTEMEDGVEVWKTKISDDSPTLTHRVNDLQTRNARPKIVFNCAIVPALCNNARSKLGDGSTATMHYDADWVKVRKNARRAFPCPNTWDTTHTCPESNQPSEFWFTDKGKSNLKKKEIKMWKGKHGDESPDNTQLAQLTRITHDDDGKPIEQWSKVGAKLTCDEWPAASWIEGGQGANSYCAPGRAKCPQGGKLNTEQDFQSSVYGQVINWYNKFYDQWPVNDSWTDNKDIKHDLNYQIFKFDIELVSDGDDKYATWLEANGRKRYCFPKSDGAGCKTSWDEDPDDYFGQKA
;
A
#
# COMPACT_ATOMS: atom_id res chain seq x y z
N MET A 1 -40.90 -34.22 -28.07
CA MET A 1 -40.34 -32.88 -28.38
C MET A 1 -40.83 -31.91 -27.30
N LYS A 2 -39.93 -31.15 -26.66
CA LYS A 2 -40.18 -30.11 -25.63
C LYS A 2 -40.55 -30.56 -24.20
N LEU A 3 -39.59 -31.14 -23.47
CA LEU A 3 -39.55 -31.03 -21.99
C LEU A 3 -38.13 -30.89 -21.42
N LEU A 4 -37.09 -31.12 -22.23
CA LEU A 4 -35.68 -31.06 -21.80
C LEU A 4 -34.95 -29.71 -22.03
N GLN A 5 -35.64 -28.68 -22.53
CA GLN A 5 -35.02 -27.37 -22.83
C GLN A 5 -35.29 -26.27 -21.79
N LEU A 6 -36.07 -26.55 -20.74
CA LEU A 6 -36.40 -25.57 -19.69
C LEU A 6 -35.55 -25.71 -18.42
N PHE A 7 -34.75 -26.77 -18.29
CA PHE A 7 -33.86 -26.96 -17.13
C PHE A 7 -32.45 -26.38 -17.30
N SER A 8 -32.10 -25.84 -18.48
CA SER A 8 -30.77 -25.29 -18.73
C SER A 8 -30.65 -23.76 -18.57
N CYS A 9 -31.74 -23.04 -18.23
CA CYS A 9 -31.69 -21.60 -17.94
C CYS A 9 -31.83 -21.23 -16.46
N ALA A 10 -32.09 -22.20 -15.57
CA ALA A 10 -32.27 -21.94 -14.13
C ALA A 10 -31.04 -22.26 -13.26
N TRP A 11 -29.97 -22.82 -13.85
CA TRP A 11 -28.72 -23.16 -13.17
C TRP A 11 -27.55 -22.25 -13.54
N LEU A 12 -27.83 -21.07 -14.10
CA LEU A 12 -26.82 -20.02 -14.37
C LEU A 12 -26.99 -18.77 -13.49
N ALA A 13 -27.88 -18.77 -12.49
CA ALA A 13 -28.23 -17.58 -11.72
C ALA A 13 -28.22 -17.80 -10.19
N LEU A 14 -27.44 -18.76 -9.68
CA LEU A 14 -27.21 -18.96 -8.25
C LEU A 14 -25.72 -19.19 -7.93
N LEU A 15 -24.85 -18.41 -8.57
CA LEU A 15 -23.68 -17.92 -7.86
C LEU A 15 -24.14 -16.64 -7.16
N VAL A 16 -24.78 -16.81 -6.00
CA VAL A 16 -24.78 -15.75 -5.00
C VAL A 16 -23.31 -15.65 -4.58
N SER A 17 -22.52 -14.91 -5.35
CA SER A 17 -21.29 -14.32 -4.85
C SER A 17 -21.74 -13.60 -3.60
N ALA A 18 -21.47 -14.15 -2.42
CA ALA A 18 -21.62 -13.40 -1.18
C ALA A 18 -20.86 -12.10 -1.45
N ALA A 19 -21.58 -10.99 -1.59
CA ALA A 19 -20.99 -9.73 -2.00
C ALA A 19 -19.90 -9.45 -0.97
N ILE A 20 -18.64 -9.51 -1.40
CA ILE A 20 -17.53 -9.34 -0.47
C ILE A 20 -17.60 -7.88 -0.03
N TYR A 21 -18.00 -7.66 1.22
CA TYR A 21 -18.25 -6.33 1.72
C TYR A 21 -16.95 -5.52 1.73
N THR A 22 -16.82 -4.57 0.80
CA THR A 22 -15.65 -3.71 0.65
C THR A 22 -15.62 -2.55 1.64
N GLY A 23 -16.70 -2.30 2.38
CA GLY A 23 -16.82 -1.10 3.19
C GLY A 23 -17.32 0.12 2.41
N PRO A 24 -17.32 1.30 3.05
CA PRO A 24 -17.49 2.55 2.32
C PRO A 24 -16.37 2.69 1.29
N GLN A 25 -16.70 3.35 0.18
CA GLN A 25 -15.73 3.85 -0.80
C GLN A 25 -15.63 5.38 -0.82
N THR A 26 -16.53 6.06 -0.12
CA THR A 26 -16.59 7.52 -0.02
C THR A 26 -16.99 7.93 1.39
N THR A 27 -16.68 9.17 1.73
CA THR A 27 -17.20 9.88 2.91
C THR A 27 -18.28 10.86 2.50
N GLU A 28 -19.02 11.37 3.47
CA GLU A 28 -20.00 12.43 3.28
C GLU A 28 -19.95 13.45 4.42
N MET A 29 -20.48 14.65 4.18
CA MET A 29 -20.59 15.69 5.20
C MET A 29 -21.99 15.65 5.83
N GLU A 30 -22.05 15.54 7.14
CA GLU A 30 -23.27 15.60 7.95
C GLU A 30 -23.07 16.62 9.07
N ASP A 31 -23.88 17.68 9.12
CA ASP A 31 -23.78 18.76 10.11
C ASP A 31 -22.38 19.37 10.26
N GLY A 32 -21.66 19.50 9.14
CA GLY A 32 -20.30 20.05 9.10
C GLY A 32 -19.21 19.10 9.60
N VAL A 33 -19.57 17.85 9.91
CA VAL A 33 -18.65 16.76 10.26
C VAL A 33 -18.58 15.78 9.11
N GLU A 34 -17.37 15.37 8.74
CA GLU A 34 -17.22 14.30 7.78
C GLU A 34 -17.43 12.94 8.45
N VAL A 35 -18.26 12.13 7.82
CA VAL A 35 -18.66 10.81 8.30
C VAL A 35 -18.52 9.78 7.19
N TRP A 36 -18.42 8.53 7.61
CA TRP A 36 -18.62 7.37 6.74
C TRP A 36 -19.76 6.53 7.28
N LYS A 37 -20.50 5.93 6.36
CA LYS A 37 -21.69 5.14 6.69
C LYS A 37 -21.51 3.70 6.25
N THR A 38 -22.00 2.77 7.07
CA THR A 38 -21.88 1.33 6.85
C THR A 38 -23.11 0.61 7.32
N LYS A 39 -23.37 -0.55 6.73
CA LYS A 39 -24.37 -1.51 7.21
C LYS A 39 -23.67 -2.82 7.56
N ILE A 40 -24.16 -3.50 8.59
CA ILE A 40 -23.69 -4.85 8.94
C ILE A 40 -24.33 -5.88 7.99
N SER A 41 -25.59 -5.65 7.62
CA SER A 41 -26.38 -6.38 6.64
C SER A 41 -27.43 -5.46 5.99
N ASP A 42 -28.06 -5.89 4.90
CA ASP A 42 -29.07 -5.07 4.19
C ASP A 42 -30.22 -4.61 5.10
N ASP A 43 -30.64 -5.48 6.02
CA ASP A 43 -31.69 -5.24 7.00
C ASP A 43 -31.23 -4.50 8.26
N SER A 44 -29.92 -4.28 8.43
CA SER A 44 -29.39 -3.57 9.60
C SER A 44 -29.52 -2.05 9.47
N PRO A 45 -29.66 -1.32 10.59
CA PRO A 45 -29.60 0.13 10.57
C PRO A 45 -28.25 0.58 10.01
N THR A 46 -28.25 1.73 9.34
CA THR A 46 -27.01 2.37 8.90
C THR A 46 -26.28 2.89 10.13
N LEU A 47 -25.05 2.46 10.30
CA LEU A 47 -24.13 3.00 11.29
C LEU A 47 -23.39 4.17 10.66
N THR A 48 -23.36 5.29 11.38
CA THR A 48 -22.63 6.50 10.98
C THR A 48 -21.44 6.67 11.90
N HIS A 49 -20.27 6.86 11.30
CA HIS A 49 -19.01 6.98 12.02
C HIS A 49 -18.28 8.22 11.56
N ARG A 50 -17.70 8.95 12.52
CA ARG A 50 -16.87 10.12 12.22
C ARG A 50 -15.58 9.71 11.52
N VAL A 51 -15.17 10.52 10.54
CA VAL A 51 -13.83 10.49 9.96
C VAL A 51 -12.91 11.35 10.81
N ASN A 52 -11.76 10.79 11.17
CA ASN A 52 -10.85 11.46 12.09
C ASN A 52 -9.75 12.20 11.36
N ASP A 53 -9.67 13.49 11.65
CA ASP A 53 -8.78 14.40 10.98
C ASP A 53 -8.01 15.23 12.01
N LEU A 54 -6.69 15.15 11.94
CA LEU A 54 -5.77 15.88 12.82
C LEU A 54 -5.32 17.22 12.21
N GLN A 55 -5.91 17.66 11.10
CA GLN A 55 -5.55 18.91 10.42
C GLN A 55 -5.65 20.14 11.32
N THR A 56 -6.68 20.23 12.17
CA THR A 56 -6.87 21.37 13.09
C THR A 56 -5.76 21.51 14.14
N ARG A 57 -4.97 20.45 14.34
CA ARG A 57 -3.80 20.40 15.22
C ARG A 57 -2.48 20.50 14.45
N ASN A 58 -2.54 20.73 13.14
CA ASN A 58 -1.41 20.60 12.22
C ASN A 58 -0.69 19.23 12.31
N ALA A 59 -1.44 18.19 12.69
CA ALA A 59 -0.93 16.86 12.98
C ALA A 59 -1.49 15.79 12.05
N ARG A 60 -2.20 16.18 10.97
CA ARG A 60 -2.57 15.23 9.91
C ARG A 60 -1.28 14.65 9.31
N PRO A 61 -1.10 13.33 9.33
CA PRO A 61 0.10 12.74 8.77
C PRO A 61 0.06 12.81 7.24
N LYS A 62 1.22 12.97 6.64
CA LYS A 62 1.44 12.97 5.19
C LYS A 62 2.41 11.86 4.83
N ILE A 63 2.00 10.92 3.99
CA ILE A 63 2.89 9.89 3.42
C ILE A 63 3.58 10.49 2.22
N VAL A 64 4.89 10.53 2.24
CA VAL A 64 5.70 11.03 1.14
C VAL A 64 6.40 9.88 0.44
N PHE A 65 6.22 9.81 -0.88
CA PHE A 65 6.92 8.90 -1.77
C PHE A 65 8.02 9.66 -2.52
N ASN A 66 9.27 9.21 -2.37
CA ASN A 66 10.37 9.76 -3.14
C ASN A 66 10.53 9.03 -4.46
N CYS A 67 10.01 9.60 -5.54
CA CYS A 67 9.98 9.02 -6.87
C CYS A 67 11.35 8.80 -7.51
N ALA A 68 12.43 9.39 -6.97
CA ALA A 68 13.79 9.04 -7.37
C ALA A 68 14.22 7.65 -6.83
N ILE A 69 13.59 7.18 -5.74
CA ILE A 69 13.88 5.92 -5.05
C ILE A 69 12.77 4.87 -5.22
N VAL A 70 11.50 5.28 -5.27
CA VAL A 70 10.35 4.40 -5.47
C VAL A 70 9.59 4.69 -6.77
N PRO A 71 10.26 4.64 -7.93
CA PRO A 71 9.67 5.05 -9.19
C PRO A 71 8.47 4.20 -9.62
N ALA A 72 8.42 2.90 -9.28
CA ALA A 72 7.29 2.04 -9.66
C ALA A 72 6.01 2.46 -8.89
N LEU A 73 6.12 2.74 -7.58
CA LEU A 73 5.00 3.23 -6.80
C LEU A 73 4.50 4.59 -7.31
N CYS A 74 5.42 5.48 -7.64
CA CYS A 74 5.06 6.79 -8.17
C CYS A 74 4.41 6.71 -9.56
N ASN A 75 4.84 5.79 -10.42
CA ASN A 75 4.18 5.55 -11.70
C ASN A 75 2.73 5.12 -11.51
N ASN A 76 2.47 4.22 -10.55
CA ASN A 76 1.11 3.81 -10.23
C ASN A 76 0.28 4.98 -9.66
N ALA A 77 0.81 5.71 -8.68
CA ALA A 77 0.12 6.84 -8.07
C ALA A 77 -0.24 7.93 -9.10
N ARG A 78 0.71 8.32 -9.96
CA ARG A 78 0.49 9.31 -11.02
C ARG A 78 -0.59 8.91 -12.02
N SER A 79 -0.76 7.61 -12.28
CA SER A 79 -1.83 7.13 -13.17
C SER A 79 -3.24 7.51 -12.69
N LYS A 80 -3.40 7.77 -11.38
CA LYS A 80 -4.67 8.21 -10.78
C LYS A 80 -4.68 9.69 -10.40
N LEU A 81 -3.54 10.25 -10.01
CA LEU A 81 -3.43 11.66 -9.63
C LEU A 81 -3.37 12.61 -10.84
N GLY A 82 -3.10 12.09 -12.04
CA GLY A 82 -2.87 12.91 -13.24
C GLY A 82 -1.63 13.77 -13.07
N ASP A 83 -1.76 15.07 -13.35
CA ASP A 83 -0.69 16.06 -13.17
C ASP A 83 -0.46 16.46 -11.70
N GLY A 84 -1.28 15.97 -10.77
CA GLY A 84 -1.15 16.24 -9.34
C GLY A 84 -0.02 15.47 -8.67
N SER A 85 0.60 16.08 -7.66
CA SER A 85 1.60 15.44 -6.79
C SER A 85 1.09 15.15 -5.38
N THR A 86 -0.12 15.60 -5.04
CA THR A 86 -0.68 15.49 -3.68
C THR A 86 -2.11 14.99 -3.68
N ALA A 87 -2.51 14.31 -2.60
CA ALA A 87 -3.90 13.93 -2.37
C ALA A 87 -4.20 13.81 -0.87
N THR A 88 -5.45 13.99 -0.47
CA THR A 88 -5.93 13.57 0.86
C THR A 88 -6.72 12.28 0.68
N MET A 89 -6.41 11.28 1.50
CA MET A 89 -6.98 9.93 1.44
C MET A 89 -7.45 9.50 2.83
N HIS A 90 -8.20 8.40 2.89
CA HIS A 90 -8.78 7.87 4.11
C HIS A 90 -8.27 6.48 4.42
N TYR A 91 -7.42 6.37 5.43
CA TYR A 91 -6.89 5.10 5.89
C TYR A 91 -7.97 4.33 6.63
N ASP A 92 -8.22 3.09 6.22
CA ASP A 92 -9.10 2.13 6.86
C ASP A 92 -8.28 1.11 7.66
N ALA A 93 -8.39 1.21 8.99
CA ALA A 93 -7.68 0.32 9.92
C ALA A 93 -8.07 -1.15 9.79
N ASP A 94 -9.31 -1.44 9.39
CA ASP A 94 -9.90 -2.78 9.19
C ASP A 94 -9.10 -3.92 9.86
N TRP A 95 -9.13 -3.98 11.19
CA TRP A 95 -8.28 -4.86 11.99
C TRP A 95 -8.45 -6.35 11.65
N VAL A 96 -9.67 -6.73 11.25
CA VAL A 96 -10.02 -8.09 10.82
C VAL A 96 -9.69 -8.37 9.35
N LYS A 97 -9.22 -7.36 8.59
CA LYS A 97 -8.76 -7.41 7.19
C LYS A 97 -9.83 -7.84 6.18
N VAL A 98 -11.10 -7.85 6.56
CA VAL A 98 -12.19 -8.29 5.68
C VAL A 98 -12.36 -7.32 4.52
N ARG A 99 -12.52 -6.03 4.81
CA ARG A 99 -12.71 -4.96 3.82
C ARG A 99 -11.46 -4.75 2.98
N LYS A 100 -10.29 -4.78 3.62
CA LYS A 100 -8.99 -4.69 2.93
C LYS A 100 -8.83 -5.82 1.93
N ASN A 101 -9.09 -7.07 2.31
CA ASN A 101 -9.00 -8.20 1.38
C ASN A 101 -10.04 -8.09 0.26
N ALA A 102 -11.25 -7.64 0.59
CA ALA A 102 -12.31 -7.39 -0.38
C ALA A 102 -11.90 -6.34 -1.43
N ARG A 103 -11.36 -5.19 -0.99
CA ARG A 103 -10.84 -4.14 -1.87
C ARG A 103 -9.67 -4.69 -2.70
N ARG A 104 -8.70 -5.36 -2.08
CA ARG A 104 -7.53 -5.92 -2.78
C ARG A 104 -7.90 -6.89 -3.91
N ALA A 105 -8.97 -7.65 -3.76
CA ALA A 105 -9.42 -8.62 -4.76
C ALA A 105 -9.76 -7.99 -6.12
N PHE A 106 -9.99 -6.68 -6.20
CA PHE A 106 -10.26 -5.96 -7.45
C PHE A 106 -8.99 -5.65 -8.26
N PRO A 107 -8.03 -4.82 -7.78
CA PRO A 107 -6.82 -4.51 -8.54
C PRO A 107 -5.79 -5.64 -8.49
N CYS A 108 -5.78 -6.42 -7.41
CA CYS A 108 -4.76 -7.42 -7.10
C CYS A 108 -5.38 -8.77 -6.69
N PRO A 109 -6.19 -9.42 -7.55
CA PRO A 109 -6.74 -10.75 -7.25
C PRO A 109 -5.62 -11.79 -7.03
N ASN A 110 -5.95 -12.93 -6.41
CA ASN A 110 -4.98 -14.01 -6.19
C ASN A 110 -4.37 -14.58 -7.48
N THR A 111 -4.99 -14.32 -8.63
CA THR A 111 -4.52 -14.71 -9.97
C THR A 111 -3.77 -13.58 -10.69
N TRP A 112 -3.54 -12.44 -10.03
CA TRP A 112 -2.95 -11.25 -10.67
C TRP A 112 -1.60 -11.57 -11.33
N ASP A 113 -0.74 -12.36 -10.68
CA ASP A 113 0.59 -12.71 -11.21
C ASP A 113 0.56 -13.57 -12.49
N THR A 114 -0.57 -14.21 -12.78
CA THR A 114 -0.78 -15.00 -14.00
C THR A 114 -1.62 -14.28 -15.06
N THR A 115 -2.32 -13.21 -14.68
CA THR A 115 -3.26 -12.48 -15.56
C THR A 115 -2.77 -11.09 -15.95
N HIS A 116 -1.95 -10.48 -15.10
CA HIS A 116 -1.30 -9.19 -15.35
C HIS A 116 0.04 -9.39 -16.03
N THR A 117 0.33 -8.55 -17.01
CA THR A 117 1.61 -8.60 -17.73
C THR A 117 2.62 -7.72 -17.02
N CYS A 118 3.62 -8.36 -16.42
CA CYS A 118 4.78 -7.71 -15.84
C CYS A 118 6.04 -7.99 -16.69
N PRO A 119 6.99 -7.04 -16.77
CA PRO A 119 6.89 -5.64 -16.34
C PRO A 119 5.98 -4.81 -17.29
N GLU A 120 5.43 -3.69 -16.81
CA GLU A 120 4.77 -2.73 -17.70
C GLU A 120 5.76 -2.09 -18.67
N SER A 121 5.25 -1.54 -19.78
CA SER A 121 6.08 -0.86 -20.79
C SER A 121 6.85 0.35 -20.25
N ASN A 122 6.36 1.00 -19.18
CA ASN A 122 6.99 2.11 -18.51
C ASN A 122 7.70 1.70 -17.20
N GLN A 123 8.00 0.41 -17.02
CA GLN A 123 8.72 -0.06 -15.85
C GLN A 123 10.08 0.65 -15.72
N PRO A 124 10.46 1.10 -14.51
CA PRO A 124 11.80 1.62 -14.26
C PRO A 124 12.87 0.60 -14.65
N SER A 125 13.99 1.05 -15.22
CA SER A 125 15.10 0.16 -15.56
C SER A 125 15.88 -0.33 -14.33
N GLU A 126 15.73 0.34 -13.20
CA GLU A 126 16.40 0.05 -11.94
C GLU A 126 15.40 0.10 -10.79
N PHE A 127 15.68 -0.66 -9.73
CA PHE A 127 14.98 -0.55 -8.46
C PHE A 127 15.95 -0.35 -7.31
N TRP A 128 15.46 0.30 -6.27
CA TRP A 128 16.21 0.48 -5.03
C TRP A 128 15.83 -0.56 -4.00
N PHE A 129 16.82 -0.97 -3.21
CA PHE A 129 16.64 -1.98 -2.19
C PHE A 129 17.55 -1.80 -0.98
N THR A 130 17.20 -2.44 0.12
CA THR A 130 18.14 -2.73 1.21
C THR A 130 18.26 -4.23 1.47
N ASP A 131 19.44 -4.66 1.91
CA ASP A 131 19.60 -6.00 2.46
C ASP A 131 18.79 -6.15 3.75
N LYS A 132 18.31 -7.36 4.05
CA LYS A 132 17.59 -7.62 5.31
C LYS A 132 18.38 -7.12 6.52
N GLY A 133 17.74 -6.26 7.32
CA GLY A 133 18.32 -5.70 8.55
C GLY A 133 19.33 -4.57 8.30
N LYS A 134 19.45 -4.08 7.07
CA LYS A 134 20.29 -2.94 6.70
C LYS A 134 19.44 -1.75 6.26
N SER A 135 20.03 -0.57 6.39
CA SER A 135 19.43 0.73 6.10
C SER A 135 19.96 1.40 4.83
N ASN A 136 21.14 0.97 4.36
CA ASN A 136 21.76 1.56 3.18
C ASN A 136 21.02 1.14 1.91
N LEU A 137 20.51 2.14 1.19
CA LEU A 137 19.92 1.97 -0.12
C LEU A 137 20.99 1.59 -1.15
N LYS A 138 20.63 0.65 -2.02
CA LYS A 138 21.42 0.21 -3.16
C LYS A 138 20.51 0.16 -4.39
N LYS A 139 21.08 0.34 -5.57
CA LYS A 139 20.39 0.16 -6.85
C LYS A 139 20.71 -1.18 -7.47
N LYS A 140 19.76 -1.73 -8.23
CA LYS A 140 19.97 -2.86 -9.11
C LYS A 140 19.10 -2.72 -10.34
N GLU A 141 19.64 -3.11 -11.49
CA GLU A 141 18.88 -3.15 -12.75
C GLU A 141 17.75 -4.19 -12.67
N ILE A 142 16.61 -3.88 -13.27
CA ILE A 142 15.51 -4.83 -13.46
C ILE A 142 15.86 -5.74 -14.64
N LYS A 143 16.17 -7.00 -14.34
CA LYS A 143 16.28 -8.08 -15.32
C LYS A 143 15.32 -9.20 -14.95
N MET A 144 14.50 -9.65 -15.90
CA MET A 144 13.60 -10.78 -15.71
C MET A 144 14.37 -12.10 -15.78
N TRP A 145 13.99 -13.06 -14.95
CA TRP A 145 14.59 -14.40 -14.94
C TRP A 145 14.28 -15.16 -16.23
N LYS A 146 15.33 -15.65 -16.91
CA LYS A 146 15.25 -16.40 -18.17
C LYS A 146 16.01 -17.73 -18.07
N GLY A 147 15.92 -18.40 -16.92
CA GLY A 147 16.75 -19.56 -16.64
C GLY A 147 18.18 -19.21 -16.27
N LYS A 148 18.96 -20.25 -15.91
CA LYS A 148 20.35 -20.08 -15.45
C LYS A 148 21.26 -19.52 -16.55
N HIS A 149 20.97 -19.82 -17.80
CA HIS A 149 21.77 -19.45 -18.96
C HIS A 149 21.14 -18.34 -19.80
N GLY A 150 19.98 -17.80 -19.38
CA GLY A 150 19.32 -16.68 -20.06
C GLY A 150 18.58 -17.06 -21.35
N ASP A 151 18.40 -18.37 -21.59
CA ASP A 151 17.88 -18.99 -22.80
C ASP A 151 16.41 -19.41 -22.70
N GLU A 152 15.80 -19.30 -21.52
CA GLU A 152 14.37 -19.59 -21.31
C GLU A 152 13.50 -18.34 -21.57
N SER A 153 12.20 -18.57 -21.77
CA SER A 153 11.20 -17.49 -21.76
C SER A 153 11.26 -16.74 -20.42
N PRO A 154 11.11 -15.40 -20.42
CA PRO A 154 11.15 -14.63 -19.18
C PRO A 154 10.01 -15.03 -18.24
N ASP A 155 10.35 -15.26 -16.98
CA ASP A 155 9.39 -15.32 -15.89
C ASP A 155 8.72 -13.94 -15.76
N ASN A 156 7.40 -13.92 -15.64
CA ASN A 156 6.62 -12.69 -15.61
C ASN A 156 6.93 -11.83 -14.37
N THR A 157 7.37 -12.43 -13.25
CA THR A 157 7.54 -11.67 -11.99
C THR A 157 8.92 -11.82 -11.38
N GLN A 158 9.63 -12.91 -11.64
CA GLN A 158 10.89 -13.19 -10.98
C GLN A 158 12.03 -12.35 -11.55
N LEU A 159 12.69 -11.59 -10.67
CA LEU A 159 13.88 -10.81 -11.02
C LEU A 159 15.16 -11.67 -10.94
N ALA A 160 16.16 -11.26 -11.72
CA ALA A 160 17.44 -11.94 -11.87
C ALA A 160 18.62 -10.96 -11.80
N GLN A 161 19.81 -11.53 -11.55
CA GLN A 161 21.07 -10.81 -11.61
C GLN A 161 22.13 -11.68 -12.30
N LEU A 162 23.01 -11.03 -13.05
CA LEU A 162 24.18 -11.69 -13.60
C LEU A 162 25.12 -12.06 -12.45
N THR A 163 25.56 -13.30 -12.43
CA THR A 163 26.45 -13.84 -11.39
C THR A 163 27.83 -14.18 -11.90
N ARG A 164 27.92 -14.66 -13.14
CA ARG A 164 29.18 -15.06 -13.75
C ARG A 164 29.10 -14.93 -15.26
N ILE A 165 30.22 -14.62 -15.87
CA ILE A 165 30.45 -14.80 -17.30
C ILE A 165 31.52 -15.90 -17.44
N THR A 166 31.19 -16.96 -18.16
CA THR A 166 32.13 -18.01 -18.60
C THR A 166 32.34 -17.88 -20.10
N HIS A 167 33.23 -18.68 -20.69
CA HIS A 167 33.40 -18.73 -22.15
C HIS A 167 33.25 -20.19 -22.60
N ASP A 168 32.69 -20.41 -23.79
CA ASP A 168 32.71 -21.72 -24.44
C ASP A 168 34.07 -22.00 -25.10
N ASP A 169 34.19 -23.16 -25.75
CA ASP A 169 35.41 -23.61 -26.41
C ASP A 169 35.84 -22.71 -27.57
N ASP A 170 34.91 -21.93 -28.14
CA ASP A 170 35.15 -20.94 -29.20
C ASP A 170 35.44 -19.54 -28.62
N GLY A 171 35.50 -19.39 -27.29
CA GLY A 171 35.76 -18.13 -26.62
C GLY A 171 34.57 -17.17 -26.56
N LYS A 172 33.35 -17.62 -26.85
CA LYS A 172 32.13 -16.80 -26.77
C LYS A 172 31.63 -16.73 -25.32
N PRO A 173 31.22 -15.54 -24.83
CA PRO A 173 30.73 -15.39 -23.47
C PRO A 173 29.41 -16.13 -23.26
N ILE A 174 29.35 -16.91 -22.18
CA ILE A 174 28.15 -17.53 -21.62
C ILE A 174 27.84 -16.83 -20.29
N GLU A 175 26.73 -16.13 -20.24
CA GLU A 175 26.24 -15.51 -19.03
C GLU A 175 25.54 -16.52 -18.11
N GLN A 176 25.76 -16.39 -16.81
CA GLN A 176 25.08 -17.17 -15.78
C GLN A 176 24.33 -16.25 -14.85
N TRP A 177 23.05 -16.53 -14.69
CA TRP A 177 22.10 -15.71 -13.95
C TRP A 177 21.66 -16.42 -12.67
N SER A 178 21.35 -15.65 -11.63
CA SER A 178 20.66 -16.14 -10.42
C SER A 178 19.40 -15.33 -10.15
N LYS A 179 18.41 -15.96 -9.52
CA LYS A 179 17.24 -15.26 -8.97
C LYS A 179 17.68 -14.26 -7.91
N VAL A 180 17.00 -13.13 -7.84
CA VAL A 180 17.18 -12.09 -6.81
C VAL A 180 16.10 -12.24 -5.76
N GLY A 181 16.39 -11.92 -4.49
CA GLY A 181 15.45 -11.94 -3.36
C GLY A 181 14.31 -10.92 -3.41
N ALA A 182 13.88 -10.55 -4.61
CA ALA A 182 12.77 -9.68 -4.94
C ALA A 182 12.06 -10.21 -6.19
N LYS A 183 10.76 -9.97 -6.29
CA LYS A 183 9.94 -10.23 -7.48
C LYS A 183 9.01 -9.05 -7.71
N LEU A 184 8.55 -8.87 -8.94
CA LEU A 184 7.46 -7.94 -9.21
C LEU A 184 6.18 -8.45 -8.55
N THR A 185 5.47 -7.54 -7.90
CA THR A 185 4.25 -7.81 -7.15
C THR A 185 3.22 -6.74 -7.47
N CYS A 186 1.96 -7.04 -7.16
CA CYS A 186 0.86 -6.11 -7.36
C CYS A 186 0.91 -4.97 -6.33
N ASP A 187 1.32 -3.79 -6.79
CA ASP A 187 1.01 -2.52 -6.14
C ASP A 187 -0.44 -2.12 -6.47
N GLU A 188 -1.12 -1.46 -5.54
CA GLU A 188 -2.50 -1.01 -5.69
C GLU A 188 -2.63 0.47 -5.34
N TRP A 189 -3.24 1.24 -6.23
CA TRP A 189 -3.49 2.66 -6.01
C TRP A 189 -4.89 3.12 -6.47
N PRO A 190 -5.72 3.70 -5.60
CA PRO A 190 -5.54 3.83 -4.15
C PRO A 190 -5.42 2.46 -3.45
N ALA A 191 -4.69 2.39 -2.33
CA ALA A 191 -4.39 1.11 -1.68
C ALA A 191 -5.63 0.48 -1.02
N ALA A 192 -5.67 -0.85 -0.90
CA ALA A 192 -6.81 -1.55 -0.28
C ALA A 192 -6.99 -1.27 1.22
N SER A 193 -5.97 -0.75 1.89
CA SER A 193 -6.09 -0.23 3.26
C SER A 193 -6.70 1.16 3.32
N TRP A 194 -7.20 1.71 2.22
CA TRP A 194 -7.88 3.00 2.18
C TRP A 194 -9.30 2.79 1.67
N ILE A 195 -10.23 3.68 2.04
CA ILE A 195 -11.63 3.53 1.59
C ILE A 195 -11.74 3.73 0.08
N GLU A 196 -10.90 4.58 -0.50
CA GLU A 196 -10.84 4.87 -1.94
C GLU A 196 -10.29 3.69 -2.75
N GLY A 197 -9.74 2.67 -2.08
CA GLY A 197 -9.24 1.46 -2.72
C GLY A 197 -10.35 0.55 -3.23
N GLY A 198 -9.93 -0.51 -3.91
CA GLY A 198 -10.84 -1.53 -4.42
C GLY A 198 -11.31 -1.27 -5.84
N GLN A 199 -12.61 -1.34 -6.09
CA GLN A 199 -13.15 -1.17 -7.44
C GLN A 199 -12.72 0.18 -8.02
N GLY A 200 -12.08 0.17 -9.19
CA GLY A 200 -11.57 1.36 -9.85
C GLY A 200 -10.12 1.73 -9.48
N ALA A 201 -9.50 1.09 -8.48
CA ALA A 201 -8.06 1.20 -8.23
C ALA A 201 -7.26 0.61 -9.40
N ASN A 202 -6.06 1.17 -9.64
CA ASN A 202 -5.12 0.62 -10.61
C ASN A 202 -4.16 -0.37 -9.93
N SER A 203 -3.63 -1.31 -10.70
CA SER A 203 -2.50 -2.14 -10.30
C SER A 203 -1.26 -1.90 -11.15
N TYR A 204 -0.09 -2.10 -10.54
CA TYR A 204 1.21 -1.90 -11.18
C TYR A 204 2.25 -2.89 -10.66
N CYS A 205 3.19 -3.30 -11.50
CA CYS A 205 4.29 -4.17 -11.10
C CYS A 205 5.34 -3.39 -10.30
N ALA A 206 5.29 -3.50 -8.98
CA ALA A 206 6.32 -2.94 -8.11
C ALA A 206 7.18 -4.06 -7.49
N PRO A 207 8.50 -3.87 -7.37
CA PRO A 207 9.36 -4.85 -6.72
C PRO A 207 8.96 -5.00 -5.26
N GLY A 208 8.76 -6.25 -4.86
CA GLY A 208 8.46 -6.69 -3.51
C GLY A 208 9.38 -7.82 -3.08
N ARG A 209 9.64 -7.90 -1.78
CA ARG A 209 10.46 -8.95 -1.18
C ARG A 209 9.99 -10.36 -1.55
N ALA A 210 10.92 -11.18 -2.04
CA ALA A 210 10.68 -12.58 -2.37
C ALA A 210 11.60 -13.51 -1.57
N LYS A 211 11.14 -14.73 -1.27
CA LYS A 211 12.00 -15.80 -0.75
C LYS A 211 12.61 -16.52 -1.94
N CYS A 212 13.94 -16.51 -2.06
CA CYS A 212 14.65 -17.27 -3.09
C CYS A 212 15.50 -18.38 -2.47
N PRO A 213 15.72 -19.51 -3.17
CA PRO A 213 16.60 -20.59 -2.70
C PRO A 213 18.06 -20.14 -2.56
N GLN A 214 18.49 -19.20 -3.40
CA GLN A 214 19.85 -18.70 -3.50
C GLN A 214 19.79 -17.17 -3.47
N GLY A 215 20.01 -16.58 -2.30
CA GLY A 215 19.98 -15.12 -2.11
C GLY A 215 19.24 -14.68 -0.84
N GLY A 216 19.75 -13.62 -0.22
CA GLY A 216 19.06 -12.96 0.89
C GLY A 216 17.78 -12.26 0.42
N LYS A 217 16.79 -12.16 1.31
CA LYS A 217 15.60 -11.33 1.09
C LYS A 217 16.02 -9.87 0.92
N LEU A 218 15.54 -9.20 -0.12
CA LEU A 218 15.73 -7.76 -0.32
C LEU A 218 14.47 -7.01 0.11
N ASN A 219 14.63 -5.92 0.84
CA ASN A 219 13.54 -4.97 1.06
C ASN A 219 13.53 -4.01 -0.12
N THR A 220 12.37 -3.79 -0.72
CA THR A 220 12.18 -3.04 -1.96
C THR A 220 11.04 -2.04 -1.82
N GLU A 221 10.63 -1.40 -2.92
CA GLU A 221 9.62 -0.34 -2.91
C GLU A 221 8.34 -0.72 -2.14
N GLN A 222 7.76 -1.89 -2.41
CA GLN A 222 6.57 -2.38 -1.71
C GLN A 222 6.78 -2.59 -0.20
N ASP A 223 8.00 -2.95 0.21
CA ASP A 223 8.34 -3.09 1.62
C ASP A 223 8.41 -1.72 2.31
N PHE A 224 8.97 -0.71 1.64
CA PHE A 224 9.03 0.66 2.14
C PHE A 224 7.63 1.28 2.23
N GLN A 225 6.78 1.05 1.22
CA GLN A 225 5.37 1.44 1.21
C GLN A 225 4.59 0.80 2.38
N SER A 226 4.67 -0.53 2.52
CA SER A 226 3.98 -1.25 3.60
C SER A 226 4.43 -0.75 4.98
N SER A 227 5.73 -0.47 5.14
CA SER A 227 6.28 0.03 6.38
C SER A 227 5.74 1.42 6.75
N VAL A 228 5.61 2.34 5.78
CA VAL A 228 5.08 3.69 6.03
C VAL A 228 3.56 3.68 6.23
N TYR A 229 2.82 2.83 5.51
CA TYR A 229 1.36 2.67 5.70
C TYR A 229 1.03 2.23 7.13
N GLY A 230 1.82 1.32 7.70
CA GLY A 230 1.66 0.91 9.10
C GLY A 230 1.88 2.04 10.10
N GLN A 231 2.60 3.11 9.74
CA GLN A 231 2.83 4.24 10.64
C GLN A 231 1.67 5.22 10.71
N VAL A 232 0.73 5.20 9.75
CA VAL A 232 -0.48 6.04 9.83
C VAL A 232 -1.29 5.71 11.07
N ILE A 233 -1.60 4.42 11.29
CA ILE A 233 -2.30 3.98 12.51
C ILE A 233 -1.46 4.31 13.74
N ASN A 234 -0.16 4.00 13.73
CA ASN A 234 0.71 4.25 14.88
C ASN A 234 0.74 5.73 15.26
N TRP A 235 0.72 6.62 14.27
CA TRP A 235 0.64 8.06 14.47
C TRP A 235 -0.68 8.46 15.12
N TYR A 236 -1.79 8.01 14.55
CA TYR A 236 -3.13 8.29 15.06
C TYR A 236 -3.31 7.79 16.51
N ASN A 237 -2.76 6.62 16.84
CA ASN A 237 -2.76 6.07 18.20
C ASN A 237 -2.03 6.96 19.22
N LYS A 238 -1.09 7.83 18.81
CA LYS A 238 -0.44 8.79 19.72
C LYS A 238 -1.36 9.90 20.21
N PHE A 239 -2.45 10.13 19.50
CA PHE A 239 -3.43 11.14 19.87
C PHE A 239 -4.61 10.54 20.61
N TYR A 240 -4.72 9.21 20.72
CA TYR A 240 -5.94 8.50 21.14
C TYR A 240 -6.60 9.07 22.39
N ASP A 241 -5.82 9.34 23.45
CA ASP A 241 -6.34 9.85 24.72
C ASP A 241 -6.97 11.25 24.61
N GLN A 242 -6.79 11.95 23.50
CA GLN A 242 -7.30 13.29 23.23
C GLN A 242 -8.59 13.31 22.40
N TRP A 243 -9.12 12.14 22.06
CA TRP A 243 -10.25 12.04 21.15
C TRP A 243 -11.52 12.31 21.94
N PRO A 244 -12.45 13.12 21.39
CA PRO A 244 -13.69 13.39 22.09
C PRO A 244 -14.38 12.06 22.38
N VAL A 245 -14.79 11.87 23.64
CA VAL A 245 -15.62 10.72 24.03
C VAL A 245 -16.88 10.82 23.19
N ASN A 246 -17.08 9.84 22.31
CA ASN A 246 -18.18 9.87 21.36
C ASN A 246 -19.44 9.37 22.06
N ASP A 247 -20.24 10.30 22.58
CA ASP A 247 -21.51 10.06 23.28
C ASP A 247 -22.74 10.26 22.39
N SER A 248 -22.56 10.68 21.13
CA SER A 248 -23.64 11.09 20.23
C SER A 248 -23.74 10.30 18.92
N TRP A 249 -22.74 9.50 18.54
CA TRP A 249 -22.75 8.73 17.29
C TRP A 249 -22.77 7.22 17.56
N THR A 250 -23.98 6.65 17.48
CA THR A 250 -24.36 5.24 17.73
C THR A 250 -23.81 4.62 19.03
N ASP A 251 -24.57 4.84 20.11
CA ASP A 251 -24.59 4.08 21.35
C ASP A 251 -24.92 2.59 21.11
N ASN A 252 -23.92 1.78 20.80
CA ASN A 252 -23.88 0.46 21.41
C ASN A 252 -22.80 0.48 22.49
N LYS A 253 -23.24 0.44 23.75
CA LYS A 253 -22.35 0.51 24.92
C LYS A 253 -21.40 -0.69 25.00
N ASP A 254 -21.72 -1.78 24.30
CA ASP A 254 -20.85 -2.96 24.13
C ASP A 254 -19.81 -2.77 23.01
N ILE A 255 -19.94 -1.71 22.18
CA ILE A 255 -18.99 -1.32 21.11
C ILE A 255 -18.20 -0.06 21.52
N LYS A 256 -18.05 0.18 22.82
CA LYS A 256 -17.34 1.36 23.36
C LYS A 256 -15.87 1.49 22.92
N HIS A 257 -15.28 0.44 22.36
CA HIS A 257 -13.85 0.42 22.02
C HIS A 257 -13.53 0.35 20.52
N ASP A 258 -14.49 0.17 19.60
CA ASP A 258 -14.14 -0.41 18.28
C ASP A 258 -14.49 0.39 17.02
N LEU A 259 -15.25 1.49 17.10
CA LEU A 259 -15.74 2.21 15.90
C LEU A 259 -15.17 3.61 15.66
N ASN A 260 -14.69 4.30 16.71
CA ASN A 260 -13.96 5.56 16.53
C ASN A 260 -12.58 5.38 15.87
N TYR A 261 -12.15 4.14 15.64
CA TYR A 261 -10.79 3.80 15.21
C TYR A 261 -10.61 3.44 13.75
N GLN A 262 -11.66 3.53 12.92
CA GLN A 262 -11.58 2.84 11.64
C GLN A 262 -11.04 3.73 10.52
N ILE A 263 -11.49 4.99 10.42
CA ILE A 263 -11.13 5.83 9.27
C ILE A 263 -10.37 7.09 9.69
N PHE A 264 -9.18 7.27 9.11
CA PHE A 264 -8.24 8.35 9.41
C PHE A 264 -7.87 9.13 8.15
N LYS A 265 -7.98 10.46 8.16
CA LYS A 265 -7.45 11.29 7.07
C LYS A 265 -5.93 11.34 7.08
N PHE A 266 -5.33 11.20 5.92
CA PHE A 266 -3.91 11.44 5.76
C PHE A 266 -3.66 12.04 4.39
N ASP A 267 -2.58 12.79 4.28
CA ASP A 267 -2.17 13.35 3.00
C ASP A 267 -1.13 12.45 2.34
N ILE A 268 -0.98 12.62 1.03
CA ILE A 268 0.02 11.97 0.20
C ILE A 268 0.77 13.05 -0.54
N GLU A 269 2.07 12.86 -0.71
CA GLU A 269 2.90 13.69 -1.57
C GLU A 269 3.90 12.85 -2.35
N LEU A 270 4.03 13.17 -3.64
CA LEU A 270 5.05 12.63 -4.53
C LEU A 270 6.16 13.67 -4.68
N VAL A 271 7.35 13.34 -4.21
CA VAL A 271 8.55 14.18 -4.37
C VAL A 271 9.59 13.48 -5.24
N SER A 272 10.61 14.19 -5.68
CA SER A 272 11.71 13.59 -6.43
C SER A 272 13.03 14.17 -5.95
N ASP A 273 13.59 13.58 -4.90
CA ASP A 273 14.85 13.99 -4.30
C ASP A 273 15.86 12.83 -4.39
N GLY A 274 16.79 12.92 -5.33
CA GLY A 274 17.81 11.89 -5.53
C GLY A 274 18.87 11.81 -4.43
N ASP A 275 18.98 12.86 -3.61
CA ASP A 275 19.98 12.97 -2.55
C ASP A 275 19.42 12.51 -1.19
N ASP A 276 18.10 12.37 -1.06
CA ASP A 276 17.49 11.80 0.13
C ASP A 276 17.83 10.31 0.26
N LYS A 277 18.11 9.88 1.48
CA LYS A 277 18.37 8.48 1.83
C LYS A 277 17.10 7.68 2.15
N TYR A 278 15.94 8.33 2.10
CA TYR A 278 14.64 7.71 2.38
C TYR A 278 13.83 7.51 1.11
N ALA A 279 13.34 6.29 0.96
CA ALA A 279 12.43 5.86 -0.10
C ALA A 279 11.01 6.38 0.14
N THR A 280 10.55 6.28 1.39
CA THR A 280 9.25 6.79 1.84
C THR A 280 9.37 7.31 3.27
N TRP A 281 8.50 8.25 3.64
CA TRP A 281 8.38 8.67 5.04
C TRP A 281 6.97 9.16 5.37
N LEU A 282 6.66 9.15 6.66
CA LEU A 282 5.49 9.82 7.21
C LEU A 282 5.96 11.14 7.83
N GLU A 283 5.38 12.23 7.39
CA GLU A 283 5.60 13.59 7.85
C GLU A 283 4.40 14.06 8.67
N ALA A 284 4.63 14.86 9.71
CA ALA A 284 3.58 15.58 10.41
C ALA A 284 4.14 16.84 11.05
N ASN A 285 3.38 17.93 11.02
CA ASN A 285 3.83 19.27 11.44
C ASN A 285 5.15 19.67 10.72
N GLY A 286 5.22 19.42 9.41
CA GLY A 286 6.39 19.75 8.56
C GLY A 286 7.68 18.97 8.87
N ARG A 287 7.60 17.88 9.64
CA ARG A 287 8.79 17.12 10.07
C ARG A 287 8.65 15.63 9.79
N LYS A 288 9.74 15.01 9.34
CA LYS A 288 9.87 13.56 9.10
C LYS A 288 9.75 12.78 10.42
N ARG A 289 8.68 11.99 10.57
CA ARG A 289 8.36 11.21 11.79
C ARG A 289 8.82 9.77 11.73
N TYR A 290 8.58 9.13 10.59
CA TYR A 290 8.96 7.75 10.34
C TYR A 290 9.50 7.62 8.94
N CYS A 291 10.68 7.04 8.76
CA CYS A 291 11.35 7.03 7.47
C CYS A 291 11.84 5.64 7.12
N PHE A 292 11.74 5.29 5.84
CA PHE A 292 12.06 3.98 5.32
C PHE A 292 12.97 4.10 4.10
N PRO A 293 14.06 3.31 4.04
CA PRO A 293 14.53 2.41 5.09
C PRO A 293 14.91 3.14 6.39
N LYS A 294 14.73 2.46 7.53
CA LYS A 294 15.02 3.04 8.85
C LYS A 294 16.51 3.38 8.95
N SER A 295 16.84 4.63 9.25
CA SER A 295 18.22 5.12 9.42
C SER A 295 18.35 5.80 10.78
N ASP A 296 19.46 5.57 11.48
CA ASP A 296 19.75 6.12 12.81
C ASP A 296 20.18 7.61 12.77
N GLY A 297 19.74 8.37 11.76
CA GLY A 297 20.13 9.77 11.59
C GLY A 297 19.17 10.75 12.25
N ALA A 298 19.70 11.93 12.62
CA ALA A 298 18.93 13.01 13.24
C ALA A 298 17.77 13.55 12.38
N GLY A 299 17.74 13.26 11.08
CA GLY A 299 16.71 13.73 10.13
C GLY A 299 15.37 13.00 10.18
N CYS A 300 15.16 12.05 11.10
CA CYS A 300 13.89 11.37 11.25
C CYS A 300 13.65 10.92 12.69
N LYS A 301 12.62 11.46 13.34
CA LYS A 301 12.31 11.18 14.74
C LYS A 301 10.80 11.21 14.98
N THR A 302 10.31 10.34 15.85
CA THR A 302 8.88 10.26 16.19
C THR A 302 8.37 11.53 16.86
N SER A 303 9.22 12.18 17.64
CA SER A 303 8.98 13.45 18.32
C SER A 303 10.17 14.37 18.16
N TRP A 304 9.93 15.67 18.23
CA TRP A 304 10.94 16.71 18.16
C TRP A 304 10.81 17.62 19.37
N ASP A 305 11.93 18.23 19.78
CA ASP A 305 11.97 19.12 20.95
C ASP A 305 11.15 20.41 20.70
N GLU A 306 10.92 20.74 19.43
CA GLU A 306 10.13 21.90 18.99
C GLU A 306 8.69 21.53 18.65
N ASP A 307 8.26 20.30 18.92
CA ASP A 307 6.83 20.00 18.95
C ASP A 307 6.17 20.81 20.09
N PRO A 308 4.93 21.29 19.91
CA PRO A 308 4.19 21.91 21.01
C PRO A 308 4.16 21.00 22.26
N ASP A 309 4.25 21.58 23.47
CA ASP A 309 4.27 20.82 24.73
C ASP A 309 3.02 19.91 24.88
N ASP A 310 1.88 20.32 24.32
CA ASP A 310 0.62 19.59 24.31
C ASP A 310 0.37 18.81 23.01
N TYR A 311 1.38 18.68 22.13
CA TYR A 311 1.19 18.08 20.81
C TYR A 311 0.66 16.64 20.92
N PHE A 312 1.21 15.85 21.84
CA PHE A 312 0.72 14.51 22.17
C PHE A 312 -0.08 14.45 23.49
N GLY A 313 -0.19 15.57 24.22
CA GLY A 313 -0.95 15.67 25.48
C GLY A 313 -2.41 16.08 25.28
N GLN A 314 -3.25 15.89 26.30
CA GLN A 314 -4.56 16.56 26.32
C GLN A 314 -4.34 18.07 26.48
N LYS A 315 -5.09 18.89 25.73
CA LYS A 315 -5.27 20.29 26.12
C LYS A 315 -5.94 20.29 27.49
N ALA A 316 -5.28 20.89 28.48
CA ALA A 316 -5.90 21.20 29.76
C ALA A 316 -7.12 22.11 29.59
#